data_AF-A0A366KL61-F1
#
_entry.id   AF-A0A366KL61-F1
#
_cell.length_a   1.000
_cell.length_b   1.000
_cell.length_c   1.000
_cell.angle_alpha   90.00
_cell.angle_beta   90.00
_cell.angle_gamma   90.00
#
_symmetry.space_group_name_H-M   'P 1'
#
loop_
_entity.id
_entity.type
_entity.pdbx_description
1 polymer ?
#
loop_
_entity_poly.entity_id
_entity_poly.type
_entity_poly.pdbx_seq_one_letter_code
_entity_poly.pdbx_strand_id
1 'polypeptide(L)'
;MKNKVGSNVRQQKYLEKTALIRDKRAYGQSIVLIKPPAENWADDFIAKDDRAIMGTLNFTREMRIQVLKELLSYENDTVKSNKLFYIRGRWKNVESKDFTIEVEALYSFTRMLTRDMPRMLPVLIERKTGKNITGERKKIAEIYAIYRKWLKKNEKSNFQHIQYPLTGTPFDWDGGEGNDKYLNKAF
;
A
#
# COMPACT_ATOMS: atom_id res chain seq x y z
N MET A 1 40.16 -0.17 -26.36
CA MET A 1 39.51 -0.28 -25.04
C MET A 1 38.16 0.45 -25.11
N LYS A 2 37.03 -0.24 -24.94
CA LYS A 2 35.69 0.38 -24.93
C LYS A 2 35.28 0.62 -23.47
N ASN A 3 35.25 1.88 -23.06
CA ASN A 3 34.74 2.28 -21.75
C ASN A 3 33.22 2.05 -21.70
N LYS A 4 32.78 1.02 -20.97
CA LYS A 4 31.38 0.87 -20.55
C LYS A 4 31.11 1.95 -19.49
N VAL A 5 30.50 3.05 -19.90
CA VAL A 5 29.84 3.97 -18.98
C VAL A 5 28.63 3.22 -18.41
N GLY A 6 28.81 2.61 -17.24
CA GLY A 6 27.69 2.11 -16.46
C GLY A 6 26.88 3.30 -15.99
N SER A 7 25.78 3.60 -16.68
CA SER A 7 24.78 4.51 -16.16
C SER A 7 24.21 3.88 -14.90
N ASN A 8 24.64 4.39 -13.74
CA ASN A 8 23.97 4.16 -12.47
C ASN A 8 22.61 4.88 -12.54
N VAL A 9 21.64 4.25 -13.22
CA VAL A 9 20.25 4.69 -13.19
C VAL A 9 19.77 4.45 -11.77
N ARG A 10 19.85 5.48 -10.91
CA ARG A 10 19.16 5.46 -9.62
C ARG A 10 17.69 5.18 -9.95
N GLN A 11 17.17 4.05 -9.45
CA GLN A 11 15.74 3.79 -9.54
C GLN A 11 15.02 4.98 -8.90
N GLN A 12 14.16 5.61 -9.70
CA GLN A 12 13.32 6.71 -9.24
C GLN A 12 12.46 6.18 -8.09
N LYS A 13 12.52 6.87 -6.95
CA LYS A 13 11.73 6.58 -5.75
C LYS A 13 10.41 7.34 -5.84
N TYR A 14 9.33 6.75 -5.36
CA TYR A 14 7.98 7.34 -5.36
C TYR A 14 7.34 7.41 -3.98
N LEU A 15 7.90 6.74 -2.98
CA LEU A 15 7.38 6.73 -1.62
C LEU A 15 8.41 7.16 -0.60
N GLU A 16 8.01 7.91 0.40
CA GLU A 16 8.83 8.18 1.59
C GLU A 16 8.02 8.01 2.87
N LYS A 17 8.73 7.85 3.98
CA LYS A 17 8.13 7.85 5.31
C LYS A 17 8.21 9.25 5.89
N THR A 18 7.10 9.77 6.41
CA THR A 18 7.05 11.08 7.06
C THR A 18 7.98 11.14 8.27
N ALA A 19 8.32 12.35 8.72
CA ALA A 19 8.92 12.51 10.05
C ALA A 19 8.00 11.94 11.15
N LEU A 20 8.60 11.52 12.27
CA LEU A 20 7.86 11.03 13.44
C LEU A 20 7.06 12.17 14.07
N ILE A 21 5.74 12.07 14.03
CA ILE A 21 4.84 12.96 14.74
C ILE A 21 4.76 12.50 16.20
N ARG A 22 5.01 13.43 17.13
CA ARG A 22 5.02 13.17 18.58
C ARG A 22 3.74 13.62 19.29
N ASP A 23 2.80 14.23 18.58
CA ASP A 23 1.52 14.64 19.13
C ASP A 23 0.70 13.42 19.57
N LYS A 24 0.05 13.49 20.74
CA LYS A 24 -0.69 12.35 21.33
C LYS A 24 -1.83 11.86 20.43
N ARG A 25 -2.49 12.75 19.68
CA ARG A 25 -3.63 12.43 18.80
C ARG A 25 -3.18 11.85 17.46
N ALA A 26 -1.94 12.11 17.03
CA ALA A 26 -1.41 11.71 15.73
C ALA A 26 -0.04 10.99 15.80
N TYR A 27 0.30 10.39 16.95
CA TYR A 27 1.61 9.78 17.18
C TYR A 27 1.90 8.66 16.17
N GLY A 28 3.02 8.79 15.44
CA GLY A 28 3.49 7.79 14.47
C GLY A 28 4.17 8.40 13.26
N GLN A 29 4.39 7.56 12.25
CA GLN A 29 4.85 7.93 10.91
C GLN A 29 3.84 7.43 9.88
N SER A 30 3.92 7.88 8.63
CA SER A 30 3.13 7.28 7.55
C SER A 30 3.92 7.25 6.25
N ILE A 31 3.47 6.43 5.30
CA ILE A 31 3.99 6.37 3.94
C ILE A 31 3.24 7.38 3.09
N VAL A 32 3.98 8.21 2.36
CA VAL A 32 3.44 9.22 1.46
C VAL A 32 4.09 9.12 0.08
N LEU A 33 3.30 9.45 -0.95
CA LEU A 33 3.81 9.59 -2.31
C LEU A 33 4.68 10.85 -2.40
N ILE A 34 5.88 10.72 -2.96
CA ILE A 34 6.74 11.86 -3.27
C ILE A 34 6.41 12.42 -4.64
N LYS A 35 6.46 13.74 -4.73
CA LYS A 35 6.16 14.51 -5.95
C LYS A 35 7.11 14.07 -7.08
N PRO A 36 6.61 13.73 -8.28
CA PRO A 36 7.44 13.78 -9.48
C PRO A 36 8.01 15.20 -9.63
N PRO A 37 9.25 15.37 -10.11
CA PRO A 37 9.96 16.66 -10.05
C PRO A 37 9.42 17.78 -10.97
N ALA A 38 8.16 17.76 -11.40
CA ALA A 38 7.58 18.80 -12.23
C ALA A 38 6.10 19.02 -11.88
N GLU A 39 5.83 20.04 -11.06
CA GLU A 39 4.66 20.95 -11.11
C GLU A 39 4.34 21.52 -9.71
N ASN A 40 3.82 22.76 -9.69
CA ASN A 40 3.41 23.50 -8.50
C ASN A 40 2.01 23.06 -8.06
N TRP A 41 1.88 22.40 -6.91
CA TRP A 41 0.59 21.99 -6.35
C TRP A 41 0.47 22.40 -4.88
N ALA A 42 -0.71 22.88 -4.49
CA ALA A 42 -1.06 23.30 -3.13
C ALA A 42 -0.99 22.13 -2.12
N ASP A 43 -0.60 22.43 -0.88
CA ASP A 43 -0.25 21.46 0.19
C ASP A 43 -1.41 20.61 0.76
N ASP A 44 -2.62 20.72 0.20
CA ASP A 44 -3.87 20.07 0.68
C ASP A 44 -3.95 18.54 0.44
N PHE A 45 -2.83 17.85 0.21
CA PHE A 45 -2.80 16.43 -0.17
C PHE A 45 -2.70 15.45 1.00
N ILE A 46 -2.45 15.93 2.23
CA ILE A 46 -2.20 15.08 3.40
C ILE A 46 -3.40 14.19 3.78
N ALA A 47 -4.60 14.51 3.31
CA ALA A 47 -5.83 13.75 3.56
C ALA A 47 -6.38 12.97 2.34
N LYS A 48 -5.62 12.86 1.24
CA LYS A 48 -6.13 12.23 0.01
C LYS A 48 -5.69 10.78 -0.11
N ASP A 49 -6.59 9.96 -0.64
CA ASP A 49 -6.33 8.55 -0.99
C ASP A 49 -5.18 8.50 -2.00
N ASP A 50 -4.16 7.67 -1.76
CA ASP A 50 -2.96 7.58 -2.61
C ASP A 50 -3.32 7.37 -4.11
N ARG A 51 -4.46 6.73 -4.42
CA ARG A 51 -4.96 6.60 -5.80
C ARG A 51 -5.39 7.92 -6.43
N ALA A 52 -6.07 8.77 -5.65
CA ALA A 52 -6.47 10.09 -6.10
C ALA A 52 -5.21 10.94 -6.37
N ILE A 53 -4.23 10.87 -5.48
CA ILE A 53 -2.93 11.54 -5.65
C ILE A 53 -2.25 11.09 -6.95
N MET A 54 -2.09 9.79 -7.16
CA MET A 54 -1.49 9.26 -8.40
C MET A 54 -2.25 9.63 -9.66
N GLY A 55 -3.59 9.66 -9.61
CA GLY A 55 -4.43 10.10 -10.73
C GLY A 55 -4.19 11.57 -11.05
N THR A 56 -4.13 12.41 -10.01
CA THR A 56 -3.84 13.83 -10.13
C THR A 56 -2.42 14.11 -10.65
N LEU A 57 -1.44 13.30 -10.23
CA LEU A 57 -0.05 13.40 -10.66
C LEU A 57 0.24 12.66 -11.98
N ASN A 58 -0.80 12.22 -12.70
CA ASN A 58 -0.67 11.51 -13.98
C ASN A 58 0.33 10.33 -13.96
N PHE A 59 0.39 9.59 -12.85
CA PHE A 59 1.30 8.45 -12.73
C PHE A 59 1.04 7.44 -13.84
N THR A 60 2.08 7.14 -14.63
CA THR A 60 2.03 6.08 -15.63
C THR A 60 1.85 4.73 -14.95
N ARG A 61 1.49 3.74 -15.75
CA ARG A 61 1.33 2.37 -15.28
C ARG A 61 2.63 1.81 -14.66
N GLU A 62 3.76 2.09 -15.29
CA GLU A 62 5.08 1.69 -14.83
C GLU A 62 5.41 2.34 -13.47
N MET A 63 5.05 3.62 -13.29
CA MET A 63 5.19 4.32 -12.02
C MET A 63 4.34 3.66 -10.93
N ARG A 64 3.07 3.33 -11.21
CA ARG A 64 2.19 2.63 -10.25
C ARG A 64 2.73 1.26 -9.86
N ILE A 65 3.28 0.51 -10.81
CA ILE A 65 3.96 -0.76 -10.54
C ILE A 65 5.19 -0.55 -9.66
N GLN A 66 5.96 0.52 -9.89
CA GLN A 66 7.10 0.86 -9.04
C GLN A 66 6.67 1.22 -7.61
N VAL A 67 5.56 1.96 -7.43
CA VAL A 67 4.97 2.22 -6.10
C VAL A 67 4.62 0.91 -5.39
N LEU A 68 4.00 -0.06 -6.09
CA LEU A 68 3.72 -1.38 -5.51
C LEU A 68 5.00 -2.07 -5.01
N LYS A 69 6.11 -1.98 -5.76
CA LYS A 69 7.41 -2.54 -5.35
C LYS A 69 7.95 -1.86 -4.10
N GLU A 70 7.87 -0.52 -4.06
CA GLU A 70 8.35 0.26 -2.93
C GLU A 70 7.55 0.01 -1.66
N LEU A 71 6.23 -0.16 -1.74
CA LEU A 71 5.42 -0.57 -0.58
C LEU A 71 5.94 -1.89 0.02
N LEU A 72 6.30 -2.87 -0.81
CA LEU A 72 6.84 -4.14 -0.32
C LEU A 72 8.24 -4.03 0.30
N SER A 73 8.93 -2.90 0.14
CA SER A 73 10.23 -2.66 0.80
C SER A 73 10.13 -2.29 2.28
N TYR A 74 8.93 -1.94 2.76
CA TYR A 74 8.66 -1.63 4.18
C TYR A 74 8.48 -2.86 5.07
N GLU A 75 8.75 -4.07 4.57
CA GLU A 75 8.73 -5.29 5.39
C GLU A 75 9.65 -5.11 6.61
N ASN A 76 9.15 -5.48 7.80
CA ASN A 76 9.83 -5.29 9.09
C ASN A 76 9.85 -3.87 9.65
N ASP A 77 9.25 -2.88 9.00
CA ASP A 77 9.04 -1.56 9.61
C ASP A 77 7.88 -1.62 10.62
N THR A 78 8.26 -1.83 11.88
CA THR A 78 7.36 -1.95 13.04
C THR A 78 6.93 -0.62 13.64
N VAL A 79 7.38 0.51 13.09
CA VAL A 79 6.97 1.82 13.62
C VAL A 79 5.46 1.96 13.50
N LYS A 80 4.81 2.52 14.52
CA LYS A 80 3.37 2.79 14.49
C LYS A 80 3.02 3.70 13.32
N SER A 81 2.04 3.28 12.52
CA SER A 81 1.50 4.11 11.46
C SER A 81 0.47 5.11 12.00
N ASN A 82 0.54 6.35 11.51
CA ASN A 82 -0.48 7.39 11.71
C ASN A 82 -1.18 7.77 10.40
N LYS A 83 -1.19 6.90 9.39
CA LYS A 83 -1.91 7.17 8.13
C LYS A 83 -3.42 7.27 8.39
N LEU A 84 -4.05 8.21 7.68
CA LEU A 84 -5.50 8.36 7.64
C LEU A 84 -6.06 7.50 6.51
N PHE A 85 -7.13 6.76 6.80
CA PHE A 85 -7.90 6.05 5.79
C PHE A 85 -9.36 6.48 5.81
N TYR A 86 -9.98 6.49 4.63
CA TYR A 86 -11.40 6.72 4.50
C TYR A 86 -12.16 5.45 4.89
N ILE A 87 -12.67 5.43 6.12
CA ILE A 87 -13.32 4.27 6.72
C ILE A 87 -14.73 4.67 7.16
N ARG A 88 -15.75 3.97 6.65
CA ARG A 88 -17.16 4.19 7.01
C ARG A 88 -17.59 5.67 6.90
N GLY A 89 -17.17 6.34 5.82
CA GLY A 89 -17.57 7.71 5.52
C GLY A 89 -16.75 8.80 6.21
N ARG A 90 -15.66 8.47 6.92
CA ARG A 90 -14.82 9.45 7.62
C ARG A 90 -13.34 9.13 7.44
N TRP A 91 -12.53 10.18 7.30
CA TRP A 91 -11.07 10.07 7.41
C TRP A 91 -10.69 9.92 8.88
N LYS A 92 -10.02 8.82 9.22
CA LYS A 92 -9.56 8.58 10.58
C LYS A 92 -8.30 7.73 10.62
N ASN A 93 -7.55 7.87 11.71
CA ASN A 93 -6.43 6.99 12.02
C ASN A 93 -6.95 5.61 12.43
N VAL A 94 -6.10 4.60 12.24
CA VAL A 94 -6.32 3.28 12.83
C VAL A 94 -5.85 3.33 14.27
N GLU A 95 -6.77 3.23 15.23
CA GLU A 95 -6.50 3.36 16.67
C GLU A 95 -5.87 2.10 17.29
N SER A 96 -5.05 1.37 16.54
CA SER A 96 -4.35 0.18 17.03
C SER A 96 -2.85 0.42 17.10
N LYS A 97 -2.21 -0.07 18.18
CA LYS A 97 -0.74 -0.12 18.28
C LYS A 97 -0.13 -1.12 17.29
N ASP A 98 -0.93 -2.10 16.87
CA ASP A 98 -0.51 -3.14 15.94
C ASP A 98 -0.58 -2.68 14.49
N PHE A 99 -1.15 -1.49 14.23
CA PHE A 99 -1.13 -0.87 12.91
C PHE A 99 0.21 -0.16 12.68
N THR A 100 1.16 -0.90 12.12
CA THR A 100 2.53 -0.47 11.83
C THR A 100 2.70 -0.04 10.37
N ILE A 101 3.85 0.53 10.02
CA ILE A 101 4.20 0.93 8.66
C ILE A 101 4.13 -0.24 7.67
N GLU A 102 4.57 -1.43 8.07
CA GLU A 102 4.47 -2.61 7.19
C GLU A 102 3.01 -3.03 6.92
N VAL A 103 2.10 -2.86 7.90
CA VAL A 103 0.67 -3.16 7.72
C VAL A 103 0.03 -2.08 6.86
N GLU A 104 0.39 -0.81 7.09
CA GLU A 104 0.02 0.30 6.21
C GLU A 104 0.43 0.02 4.76
N ALA A 105 1.66 -0.45 4.54
CA ALA A 105 2.17 -0.72 3.21
C ALA A 105 1.36 -1.81 2.49
N LEU A 106 1.05 -2.93 3.16
CA LEU A 106 0.19 -3.99 2.62
C LEU A 106 -1.23 -3.49 2.32
N TYR A 107 -1.78 -2.67 3.22
CA TYR A 107 -3.12 -2.14 3.05
C TYR A 107 -3.17 -1.14 1.88
N SER A 108 -2.26 -0.18 1.83
CA SER A 108 -2.12 0.76 0.70
C SER A 108 -1.88 0.01 -0.61
N PHE A 109 -1.07 -1.06 -0.60
CA PHE A 109 -0.88 -1.91 -1.78
C PHE A 109 -2.22 -2.44 -2.28
N THR A 110 -3.01 -3.03 -1.39
CA THR A 110 -4.34 -3.58 -1.74
C THR A 110 -5.25 -2.48 -2.24
N ARG A 111 -5.28 -1.34 -1.55
CA ARG A 111 -6.11 -0.19 -1.92
C ARG A 111 -5.79 0.28 -3.33
N MET A 112 -4.53 0.38 -3.72
CA MET A 112 -4.13 0.79 -5.08
C MET A 112 -4.68 -0.13 -6.18
N LEU A 113 -4.98 -1.38 -5.88
CA LEU A 113 -5.57 -2.32 -6.84
C LEU A 113 -7.08 -2.10 -7.05
N THR A 114 -7.71 -1.21 -6.29
CA THR A 114 -9.18 -1.05 -6.29
C THR A 114 -9.61 0.29 -6.88
N ARG A 115 -10.85 0.32 -7.40
CA ARG A 115 -11.63 1.51 -7.69
C ARG A 115 -12.53 1.83 -6.48
N ASP A 116 -13.03 3.06 -6.42
CA ASP A 116 -13.99 3.53 -5.40
C ASP A 116 -13.53 3.30 -3.94
N MET A 117 -14.48 3.11 -3.03
CA MET A 117 -14.23 2.91 -1.60
C MET A 117 -14.80 1.53 -1.17
N PRO A 118 -14.06 0.43 -1.39
CA PRO A 118 -14.46 -0.90 -0.91
C PRO A 118 -14.67 -0.88 0.60
N ARG A 119 -15.57 -1.72 1.10
CA ARG A 119 -15.91 -1.82 2.53
C ARG A 119 -14.88 -2.64 3.30
N MET A 120 -13.61 -2.32 3.10
CA MET A 120 -12.46 -3.01 3.66
C MET A 120 -11.86 -2.17 4.77
N LEU A 121 -11.43 -2.81 5.84
CA LEU A 121 -10.74 -2.17 6.96
C LEU A 121 -9.26 -2.57 6.97
N PRO A 122 -8.36 -1.71 7.47
CA PRO A 122 -6.93 -1.99 7.63
C PRO A 122 -6.65 -2.91 8.82
N VAL A 123 -7.37 -4.03 8.89
CA VAL A 123 -7.26 -5.06 9.92
C VAL A 123 -7.09 -6.39 9.20
N LEU A 124 -5.96 -7.05 9.39
CA LEU A 124 -5.73 -8.38 8.85
C LEU A 124 -6.42 -9.42 9.71
N ILE A 125 -7.08 -10.38 9.06
CA ILE A 125 -7.78 -11.47 9.72
C ILE A 125 -7.38 -12.83 9.14
N GLU A 126 -7.53 -13.87 9.95
CA GLU A 126 -7.59 -15.25 9.46
C GLU A 126 -9.02 -15.56 9.00
N ARG A 127 -9.20 -15.89 7.72
CA ARG A 127 -10.50 -16.04 7.07
C ARG A 127 -11.43 -17.06 7.75
N LYS A 128 -10.87 -18.19 8.21
CA LYS A 128 -11.65 -19.27 8.83
C LYS A 128 -12.23 -18.88 10.19
N THR A 129 -11.47 -18.13 10.99
CA THR A 129 -11.79 -17.85 12.39
C THR A 129 -12.26 -16.42 12.61
N GLY A 130 -12.04 -15.51 11.65
CA GLY A 130 -12.24 -14.07 11.82
C GLY A 130 -11.24 -13.42 12.78
N LYS A 131 -10.24 -14.17 13.26
CA LYS A 131 -9.30 -13.68 14.27
C LYS A 131 -8.45 -12.55 13.69
N ASN A 132 -8.36 -11.43 14.41
CA ASN A 132 -7.43 -10.35 14.09
C ASN A 132 -5.98 -10.81 14.28
N ILE A 133 -5.20 -10.73 13.21
CA ILE A 133 -3.78 -11.13 13.14
C ILE A 133 -2.86 -9.94 12.80
N THR A 134 -3.36 -8.71 12.86
CA THR A 134 -2.63 -7.48 12.47
C THR A 134 -1.34 -7.28 13.25
N GLY A 135 -1.24 -7.77 14.49
CA GLY A 135 -0.02 -7.74 15.30
C GLY A 135 0.83 -9.02 15.26
N GLU A 136 0.41 -10.04 14.51
CA GLU A 136 1.09 -11.34 14.49
C GLU A 136 2.26 -11.34 13.50
N ARG A 137 3.45 -10.96 13.96
CA ARG A 137 4.68 -10.80 13.15
C ARG A 137 4.96 -11.94 12.17
N LYS A 138 4.80 -13.20 12.60
CA LYS A 138 5.01 -14.37 11.72
C LYS A 138 4.02 -14.40 10.56
N LYS A 139 2.74 -14.10 10.83
CA LYS A 139 1.68 -14.03 9.82
C LYS A 139 1.88 -12.85 8.87
N ILE A 140 2.33 -11.70 9.37
CA ILE A 140 2.62 -10.55 8.50
C ILE A 140 3.74 -10.89 7.51
N ALA A 141 4.80 -11.58 7.95
CA ALA A 141 5.88 -12.04 7.06
C ALA A 141 5.36 -13.03 5.99
N GLU A 142 4.48 -13.96 6.36
CA GLU A 142 3.78 -14.85 5.41
C GLU A 142 2.98 -14.05 4.37
N ILE A 143 2.26 -13.01 4.80
CA ILE A 143 1.47 -12.14 3.94
C ILE A 143 2.37 -11.34 2.99
N TYR A 144 3.49 -10.78 3.45
CA TYR A 144 4.47 -10.13 2.57
C TYR A 144 5.01 -11.08 1.49
N ALA A 145 5.27 -12.34 1.83
CA ALA A 145 5.67 -13.36 0.86
C ALA A 145 4.59 -13.61 -0.20
N ILE A 146 3.31 -13.65 0.21
CA ILE A 146 2.16 -13.76 -0.70
C ILE A 146 2.14 -12.57 -1.67
N TYR A 147 2.26 -11.33 -1.16
CA TYR A 147 2.21 -10.13 -2.01
C TYR A 147 3.39 -10.07 -2.99
N ARG A 148 4.60 -10.44 -2.57
CA ARG A 148 5.76 -10.54 -3.46
C ARG A 148 5.54 -11.58 -4.57
N LYS A 149 5.02 -12.75 -4.22
CA LYS A 149 4.71 -13.80 -5.20
C LYS A 149 3.63 -13.32 -6.18
N TRP A 150 2.60 -12.67 -5.66
CA TRP A 150 1.53 -12.07 -6.47
C TRP A 150 2.09 -11.02 -7.43
N LEU A 151 2.93 -10.10 -6.96
CA LEU A 151 3.51 -9.04 -7.78
C LEU A 151 4.34 -9.64 -8.93
N LYS A 152 5.27 -10.55 -8.61
CA LYS A 152 6.07 -11.25 -9.62
C LYS A 152 5.23 -12.01 -10.66
N LYS A 153 4.12 -12.62 -10.24
CA LYS A 153 3.21 -13.33 -11.16
C LYS A 153 2.52 -12.35 -12.11
N ASN A 154 2.00 -11.24 -11.58
CA ASN A 154 1.27 -10.26 -12.38
C ASN A 154 2.20 -9.45 -13.28
N GLU A 155 3.45 -9.18 -12.88
CA GLU A 155 4.43 -8.58 -13.80
C GLU A 155 4.66 -9.43 -15.05
N LYS A 156 4.73 -10.76 -14.90
CA LYS A 156 4.91 -11.68 -16.04
C LYS A 156 3.71 -11.70 -16.98
N SER A 157 2.51 -11.55 -16.45
CA SER A 157 1.29 -11.44 -17.28
C SER A 157 0.99 -10.00 -17.69
N ASN A 158 1.91 -9.06 -17.45
CA ASN A 158 1.69 -7.65 -17.67
C ASN A 158 0.34 -7.18 -17.07
N PHE A 159 0.08 -7.58 -15.82
CA PHE A 159 -1.14 -7.35 -15.04
C PHE A 159 -2.44 -7.64 -15.79
N GLN A 160 -2.41 -8.56 -16.75
CA GLN A 160 -3.61 -9.08 -17.39
C GLN A 160 -4.30 -10.04 -16.42
N HIS A 161 -5.61 -9.84 -16.20
CA HIS A 161 -6.47 -10.66 -15.33
C HIS A 161 -6.04 -10.68 -13.85
N ILE A 162 -5.93 -9.50 -13.24
CA ILE A 162 -5.61 -9.41 -11.81
C ILE A 162 -6.72 -9.98 -10.91
N GLN A 163 -6.30 -10.53 -9.78
CA GLN A 163 -7.11 -10.86 -8.59
C GLN A 163 -6.45 -10.22 -7.36
N TYR A 164 -7.10 -10.15 -6.20
CA TYR A 164 -6.41 -9.66 -5.01
C TYR A 164 -5.24 -10.57 -4.58
N PRO A 165 -4.20 -10.01 -3.94
CA PRO A 165 -3.09 -10.80 -3.40
C PRO A 165 -3.52 -11.92 -2.45
N LEU A 166 -4.55 -11.67 -1.64
CA LEU A 166 -5.04 -12.59 -0.62
C LEU A 166 -6.12 -13.56 -1.10
N THR A 167 -6.58 -13.47 -2.36
CA THR A 167 -7.58 -14.38 -2.92
C THR A 167 -7.08 -15.83 -2.87
N GLY A 168 -7.88 -16.73 -2.26
CA GLY A 168 -7.54 -18.14 -2.11
C GLY A 168 -6.52 -18.45 -1.01
N THR A 169 -6.14 -17.47 -0.20
CA THR A 169 -5.25 -17.64 0.96
C THR A 169 -6.05 -17.72 2.26
N PRO A 170 -5.47 -18.21 3.38
CA PRO A 170 -6.16 -18.24 4.67
C PRO A 170 -6.33 -16.84 5.30
N PHE A 171 -5.84 -15.79 4.65
CA PHE A 171 -5.87 -14.43 5.15
C PHE A 171 -6.87 -13.57 4.37
N ASP A 172 -7.37 -12.52 5.02
CA ASP A 172 -8.11 -11.44 4.37
C ASP A 172 -7.93 -10.14 5.14
N TRP A 173 -8.41 -9.04 4.55
CA TRP A 173 -8.72 -7.83 5.29
C TRP A 173 -10.13 -7.95 5.87
N ASP A 174 -10.37 -7.37 7.05
CA ASP A 174 -11.71 -7.30 7.63
C ASP A 174 -12.66 -6.54 6.69
N GLY A 175 -13.80 -7.16 6.36
CA GLY A 175 -14.73 -6.69 5.32
C GLY A 175 -14.23 -6.86 3.88
N GLY A 176 -13.15 -7.62 3.66
CA GLY A 176 -12.54 -7.91 2.35
C GLY A 176 -13.42 -8.74 1.42
N GLU A 177 -14.25 -9.62 1.99
CA GLU A 177 -15.09 -10.54 1.23
C GLU A 177 -16.07 -9.82 0.28
N GLY A 178 -16.14 -10.28 -0.98
CA GLY A 178 -17.01 -9.70 -1.99
C GLY A 178 -16.52 -8.36 -2.57
N ASN A 179 -15.32 -7.88 -2.20
CA ASN A 179 -14.75 -6.66 -2.78
C ASN A 179 -14.11 -6.86 -4.16
N ASP A 180 -14.17 -8.06 -4.76
CA ASP A 180 -13.66 -8.34 -6.12
C ASP A 180 -14.29 -7.44 -7.19
N LYS A 181 -15.54 -7.02 -6.95
CA LYS A 181 -16.24 -6.05 -7.83
C LYS A 181 -15.57 -4.67 -7.89
N TYR A 182 -14.79 -4.30 -6.87
CA TYR A 182 -14.03 -3.05 -6.84
C TYR A 182 -12.65 -3.18 -7.45
N LEU A 183 -12.21 -4.38 -7.85
CA LEU A 183 -10.88 -4.58 -8.39
C LEU A 183 -10.70 -3.85 -9.73
N ASN A 184 -9.62 -3.09 -9.87
CA ASN A 184 -9.29 -2.40 -11.11
C ASN A 184 -8.69 -3.39 -12.13
N LYS A 185 -9.55 -4.06 -12.91
CA LYS A 185 -9.13 -5.07 -13.90
C LYS A 185 -8.18 -4.57 -14.99
N ALA A 186 -8.01 -3.25 -15.13
CA ALA A 186 -7.04 -2.59 -16.00
C ALA A 186 -6.06 -1.77 -15.15
N PHE A 187 -5.23 -2.47 -14.37
CA PHE A 187 -4.19 -1.86 -13.53
C PHE A 187 -2.99 -1.39 -14.36
#